data_AF-F4NZH5-F1
#
_entry.id   AF-F4NZH5-F1
#
_cell.length_a   1.000
_cell.length_b   1.000
_cell.length_c   1.000
_cell.angle_alpha   90.00
_cell.angle_beta   90.00
_cell.angle_gamma   90.00
#
_symmetry.space_group_name_H-M   'P 1'
#
loop_
_entity.id
_entity.type
_entity.pdbx_description
1 polymer ?
#
loop_
_entity_poly.entity_id
_entity_poly.type
_entity_poly.pdbx_seq_one_letter_code
_entity_poly.pdbx_strand_id
1 'polypeptide(L)'
;MAEPKWKRSNTLSRVMDGISKSREVLTNTAETSQKQGVTIDRFKSAADTPVNQASQTTQWRPPLQRHLNAKREVQFISIRVRVLNGDAEHDFQARFEPGNLQAEVVTEAISEKEGLSSQEANLFGLWVVSKDLELQLRPKQDIFALMIFWNRWMMKYTHFPEADNPSHPINRHWFIYRREAAASLVEETGHPSDPVIRLLYGEAKRNVLTRRWICTPADAAALAAIQLQIIYGDFNEGKFPPGSLINDDRYEQLIPVRMPEKMKPVQWEEAILKSYKQWQGLDSREARNT
;
A
#
# COMPACT_ATOMS: atom_id res chain seq x y z
N MET A 1 50.19 14.04 25.34
CA MET A 1 50.56 15.46 25.55
C MET A 1 50.37 16.18 24.23
N ALA A 2 49.77 17.39 24.28
CA ALA A 2 49.43 18.33 23.19
C ALA A 2 48.02 18.22 22.57
N GLU A 3 47.10 19.03 23.11
CA GLU A 3 45.82 19.45 22.53
C GLU A 3 46.00 20.64 21.55
N PRO A 4 45.08 20.84 20.57
CA PRO A 4 44.92 22.12 19.89
C PRO A 4 43.74 22.94 20.43
N LYS A 5 44.03 24.23 20.69
CA LYS A 5 43.19 25.27 21.28
C LYS A 5 42.12 25.79 20.30
N TRP A 6 40.87 25.88 20.75
CA TRP A 6 39.80 26.63 20.10
C TRP A 6 39.77 28.08 20.60
N LYS A 7 39.92 29.06 19.69
CA LYS A 7 39.69 30.49 19.99
C LYS A 7 38.24 30.87 19.65
N ARG A 8 37.51 31.35 20.65
CA ARG A 8 36.24 32.09 20.51
C ARG A 8 36.55 33.53 20.08
N SER A 9 35.72 34.10 19.21
CA SER A 9 35.63 35.56 19.06
C SER A 9 34.15 35.96 19.10
N ASN A 10 33.85 36.79 20.09
CA ASN A 10 32.58 37.45 20.34
C ASN A 10 32.88 38.95 20.18
N THR A 11 32.13 39.68 19.36
CA THR A 11 32.14 41.15 19.42
C THR A 11 30.73 41.69 19.21
N LEU A 12 30.24 42.36 20.25
CA LEU A 12 29.04 43.18 20.37
C LEU A 12 29.42 44.66 20.23
N SER A 13 28.60 45.46 19.54
CA SER A 13 28.18 46.84 19.88
C SER A 13 27.48 47.46 18.65
N ARG A 14 26.18 47.81 18.59
CA ARG A 14 25.31 48.70 19.40
C ARG A 14 25.53 50.20 19.08
N VAL A 15 24.41 50.90 18.76
CA VAL A 15 24.01 52.33 19.00
C VAL A 15 22.88 52.64 17.98
N MET A 16 21.59 52.71 18.35
CA MET A 16 20.79 53.86 18.90
C MET A 16 20.61 54.98 17.84
N ASP A 17 19.47 55.65 17.57
CA ASP A 17 18.25 55.99 18.32
C ASP A 17 17.17 56.60 17.38
N GLY A 18 15.91 56.71 17.87
CA GLY A 18 14.95 57.79 17.52
C GLY A 18 13.66 57.37 16.78
N ILE A 19 12.49 57.11 17.41
CA ILE A 19 11.44 58.04 17.96
C ILE A 19 10.68 58.78 16.83
N SER A 20 9.34 58.88 16.69
CA SER A 20 8.14 58.71 17.52
C SER A 20 6.86 58.71 16.67
N LYS A 21 5.75 58.19 17.26
CA LYS A 21 4.32 58.60 17.16
C LYS A 21 3.62 58.44 15.79
N SER A 22 2.40 57.90 15.69
CA SER A 22 1.20 58.33 16.41
C SER A 22 0.14 57.23 16.55
N ARG A 23 -0.74 57.47 17.52
CA ARG A 23 -1.78 56.64 18.11
C ARG A 23 -3.14 57.10 17.54
N GLU A 24 -4.05 56.19 17.22
CA GLU A 24 -5.47 56.45 17.37
C GLU A 24 -6.25 55.15 17.60
N VAL A 25 -7.07 55.23 18.64
CA VAL A 25 -8.00 54.24 19.17
C VAL A 25 -9.37 54.62 18.63
N LEU A 26 -10.20 53.66 18.23
CA LEU A 26 -11.65 53.71 18.52
C LEU A 26 -12.25 52.30 18.46
N THR A 27 -12.97 52.02 19.52
CA THR A 27 -13.76 50.83 19.86
C THR A 27 -15.02 50.72 19.00
N ASN A 28 -15.51 49.50 18.75
CA ASN A 28 -16.91 49.19 19.04
C ASN A 28 -17.21 47.69 19.13
N THR A 29 -17.92 47.39 20.21
CA THR A 29 -18.50 46.13 20.67
C THR A 29 -19.77 45.80 19.87
N ALA A 30 -19.98 44.53 19.55
CA ALA A 30 -21.31 43.96 19.41
C ALA A 30 -21.23 42.43 19.65
N GLU A 31 -21.83 42.02 20.77
CA GLU A 31 -22.09 40.63 21.14
C GLU A 31 -23.18 40.04 20.24
N THR A 32 -23.01 38.80 19.78
CA THR A 32 -24.14 37.87 19.61
C THR A 32 -23.64 36.44 19.77
N SER A 33 -24.06 35.82 20.87
CA SER A 33 -23.94 34.39 21.15
C SER A 33 -24.66 33.54 20.10
N GLN A 34 -24.00 32.51 19.55
CA GLN A 34 -24.69 31.29 19.09
C GLN A 34 -23.73 30.11 18.89
N LYS A 35 -23.92 29.10 19.74
CA LYS A 35 -23.78 27.64 19.55
C LYS A 35 -22.48 27.11 18.90
N GLN A 36 -21.61 26.59 19.77
CA GLN A 36 -20.58 25.61 19.42
C GLN A 36 -21.22 24.36 18.80
N GLY A 37 -21.00 24.17 17.50
CA GLY A 37 -21.09 22.90 16.81
C GLY A 37 -19.73 22.62 16.17
N VAL A 38 -19.08 21.54 16.57
CA VAL A 38 -17.84 21.06 15.96
C VAL A 38 -18.19 20.53 14.56
N THR A 39 -17.94 21.32 13.53
CA THR A 39 -18.10 20.89 12.13
C THR A 39 -16.88 20.09 11.73
N ILE A 40 -17.03 18.77 11.69
CA ILE A 40 -16.10 17.85 11.02
C ILE A 40 -16.33 18.03 9.53
N ASP A 41 -15.43 18.73 8.85
CA ASP A 41 -15.52 18.90 7.40
C ASP A 41 -15.34 17.56 6.68
N ARG A 42 -16.39 17.23 5.94
CA ARG A 42 -16.61 15.99 5.19
C ARG A 42 -15.50 15.69 4.19
N PHE A 43 -15.01 14.46 4.25
CA PHE A 43 -14.30 13.75 3.20
C PHE A 43 -14.94 14.01 1.82
N LYS A 44 -14.16 14.61 0.91
CA LYS A 44 -14.48 14.57 -0.52
C LYS A 44 -13.97 13.25 -1.08
N SER A 45 -14.89 12.31 -1.25
CA SER A 45 -14.67 11.06 -1.99
C SER A 45 -14.33 11.39 -3.44
N ALA A 46 -13.18 10.91 -3.93
CA ALA A 46 -12.76 11.02 -5.32
C ALA A 46 -13.35 9.87 -6.18
N ALA A 47 -14.57 9.43 -5.88
CA ALA A 47 -15.31 8.44 -6.65
C ALA A 47 -16.30 9.17 -7.56
N ASP A 48 -15.78 9.83 -8.60
CA ASP A 48 -16.53 10.22 -9.80
C ASP A 48 -15.53 10.82 -10.79
N THR A 49 -14.80 9.95 -11.49
CA THR A 49 -14.18 10.33 -12.77
C THR A 49 -14.42 9.19 -13.76
N PRO A 50 -15.08 9.46 -14.90
CA PRO A 50 -15.42 8.42 -15.85
C PRO A 50 -14.16 7.86 -16.51
N VAL A 51 -14.17 6.55 -16.72
CA VAL A 51 -13.18 5.80 -17.50
C VAL A 51 -13.17 6.38 -18.91
N ASN A 52 -12.15 7.19 -19.22
CA ASN A 52 -11.82 7.44 -20.61
C ASN A 52 -10.30 7.45 -20.82
N GLN A 53 -9.92 6.81 -21.91
CA GLN A 53 -8.59 6.42 -22.30
C GLN A 53 -7.59 7.59 -22.21
N ALA A 54 -6.58 7.46 -21.36
CA ALA A 54 -5.38 8.28 -21.42
C ALA A 54 -4.16 7.37 -21.35
N SER A 55 -3.74 6.90 -22.53
CA SER A 55 -2.40 6.41 -22.81
C SER A 55 -1.41 7.58 -22.68
N GLN A 56 -1.21 8.07 -21.46
CA GLN A 56 -0.06 8.90 -21.10
C GLN A 56 0.97 7.96 -20.51
N THR A 57 2.17 7.90 -21.10
CA THR A 57 3.33 7.25 -20.51
C THR A 57 3.59 7.88 -19.15
N THR A 58 3.04 7.27 -18.10
CA THR A 58 3.02 7.87 -16.77
C THR A 58 4.43 7.78 -16.23
N GLN A 59 5.16 8.90 -16.26
CA GLN A 59 6.49 9.00 -15.68
C GLN A 59 6.42 8.53 -14.23
N TRP A 60 7.22 7.52 -13.88
CA TRP A 60 7.26 6.99 -12.52
C TRP A 60 7.61 8.11 -11.54
N ARG A 61 6.82 8.22 -10.47
CA ARG A 61 7.06 9.16 -9.38
C ARG A 61 7.41 8.35 -8.12
N PRO A 62 8.46 8.73 -7.37
CA PRO A 62 8.78 8.09 -6.11
C PRO A 62 7.57 8.07 -5.18
N PRO A 63 7.27 6.92 -4.53
CA PRO A 63 6.11 6.80 -3.67
C PRO A 63 6.22 7.59 -2.37
N LEU A 64 7.43 8.01 -1.96
CA LEU A 64 7.69 8.85 -0.79
C LEU A 64 8.29 10.19 -1.23
N GLN A 65 7.71 11.30 -0.78
CA GLN A 65 8.11 12.65 -1.20
C GLN A 65 8.02 13.66 -0.05
N ARG A 66 8.95 14.62 -0.03
CA ARG A 66 8.88 15.83 0.79
C ARG A 66 8.35 16.98 -0.06
N HIS A 67 7.33 17.66 0.42
CA HIS A 67 6.73 18.82 -0.25
C HIS A 67 7.23 20.08 0.43
N LEU A 68 7.82 20.98 -0.36
CA LEU A 68 8.45 22.20 0.15
C LEU A 68 7.52 23.41 -0.03
N ASN A 69 7.56 24.34 0.93
CA ASN A 69 6.94 25.65 0.79
C ASN A 69 7.82 26.60 -0.04
N ALA A 70 7.35 27.83 -0.26
CA ALA A 70 8.10 28.87 -0.99
C ALA A 70 9.46 29.23 -0.36
N LYS A 71 9.63 28.97 0.95
CA LYS A 71 10.86 29.19 1.71
C LYS A 71 11.81 27.98 1.68
N ARG A 72 11.48 26.93 0.91
CA ARG A 72 12.21 25.65 0.83
C ARG A 72 12.21 24.84 2.13
N GLU A 73 11.25 25.07 3.01
CA GLU A 73 11.04 24.27 4.22
C GLU A 73 10.05 23.13 3.90
N VAL A 74 10.25 21.96 4.50
CA VAL A 74 9.33 20.84 4.33
C VAL A 74 8.00 21.19 4.99
N GLN A 75 6.93 21.27 4.21
CA GLN A 75 5.57 21.54 4.68
C GLN A 75 4.87 20.26 5.10
N PHE A 76 5.04 19.18 4.33
CA PHE A 76 4.52 17.85 4.67
C PHE A 76 5.28 16.76 3.90
N ILE A 77 5.11 15.53 4.37
CA ILE A 77 5.57 14.32 3.69
C ILE A 77 4.36 13.63 3.07
N SER A 78 4.47 13.12 1.84
CA SER A 78 3.46 12.24 1.27
C SER A 78 4.04 10.87 1.02
N ILE A 79 3.27 9.82 1.34
CA ILE A 79 3.60 8.45 0.98
C ILE A 79 2.44 7.79 0.25
N ARG A 80 2.77 6.91 -0.69
CA ARG A 80 1.84 6.01 -1.37
C ARG A 80 2.22 4.56 -1.07
N VAL A 81 1.28 3.81 -0.51
CA VAL A 81 1.45 2.42 -0.13
C VAL A 81 0.37 1.60 -0.83
N ARG A 82 0.76 0.53 -1.52
CA ARG A 82 -0.20 -0.40 -2.11
C ARG A 82 -0.75 -1.33 -1.06
N VAL A 83 -2.07 -1.52 -1.08
CA VAL A 83 -2.79 -2.46 -0.22
C VAL A 83 -3.46 -3.49 -1.12
N LEU A 84 -3.30 -4.77 -0.78
CA LEU A 84 -3.91 -5.91 -1.49
C LEU A 84 -5.14 -6.34 -0.69
N ASN A 85 -6.32 -5.91 -1.09
CA ASN A 85 -7.53 -6.08 -0.29
C ASN A 85 -8.57 -6.92 -1.06
N GLY A 86 -8.55 -8.24 -0.83
CA GLY A 86 -9.47 -9.16 -1.48
C GLY A 86 -9.20 -9.26 -2.98
N ASP A 87 -10.21 -8.92 -3.77
CA ASP A 87 -10.14 -8.85 -5.23
C ASP A 87 -9.70 -7.49 -5.76
N ALA A 88 -9.54 -6.49 -4.88
CA ALA A 88 -9.12 -5.15 -5.23
C ALA A 88 -7.68 -4.86 -4.77
N GLU A 89 -6.94 -4.13 -5.59
CA GLU A 89 -5.75 -3.42 -5.16
C GLU A 89 -6.07 -1.92 -5.10
N HIS A 90 -5.66 -1.25 -4.03
CA HIS A 90 -5.73 0.21 -3.95
C HIS A 90 -4.45 0.81 -3.40
N ASP A 91 -4.20 2.06 -3.77
CA ASP A 91 -3.10 2.84 -3.23
C ASP A 91 -3.61 3.66 -2.03
N PHE A 92 -3.15 3.34 -0.84
CA PHE A 92 -3.24 4.22 0.32
C PHE A 92 -2.33 5.44 0.11
N GLN A 93 -2.91 6.64 0.17
CA GLN A 93 -2.19 7.90 0.06
C GLN A 93 -2.48 8.74 1.30
N ALA A 94 -1.42 9.14 1.99
CA ALA A 94 -1.52 9.95 3.19
C ALA A 94 -0.45 11.04 3.21
N ARG A 95 -0.74 12.08 4.01
CA ARG A 95 0.19 13.18 4.31
C ARG A 95 0.54 13.11 5.79
N PHE A 96 1.80 13.33 6.09
CA PHE A 96 2.35 13.32 7.43
C PHE A 96 3.08 14.63 7.71
N GLU A 97 3.19 14.96 8.99
CA GLU A 97 3.95 16.12 9.44
C GLU A 97 5.43 16.03 9.00
N PRO A 98 6.10 17.16 8.76
CA PRO A 98 7.52 17.20 8.48
C PRO A 98 8.36 16.50 9.57
N GLY A 99 9.41 15.79 9.15
CA GLY A 99 10.37 15.18 10.08
C GLY A 99 10.71 13.75 9.70
N ASN A 100 10.97 12.94 10.74
CA ASN A 100 11.19 11.51 10.59
C ASN A 100 9.83 10.83 10.40
N LEU A 101 9.75 9.91 9.43
CA LEU A 101 8.54 9.12 9.22
C LEU A 101 8.86 7.67 9.53
N GLN A 102 8.43 7.20 10.70
CA GLN A 102 8.60 5.81 11.09
C GLN A 102 7.60 4.91 10.35
N ALA A 103 8.01 3.68 10.07
CA ALA A 103 7.13 2.70 9.41
C ALA A 103 5.85 2.44 10.21
N GLU A 104 5.93 2.40 11.54
CA GLU A 104 4.78 2.13 12.43
C GLU A 104 3.67 3.17 12.28
N VAL A 105 4.03 4.45 12.16
CA VAL A 105 3.06 5.54 11.96
C VAL A 105 2.28 5.36 10.65
N VAL A 106 2.93 4.84 9.61
CA VAL A 106 2.27 4.56 8.32
C VAL A 106 1.40 3.31 8.42
N THR A 107 1.88 2.24 9.06
CA THR A 107 1.10 1.00 9.22
C THR A 107 -0.10 1.20 10.13
N GLU A 108 0.01 2.01 11.19
CA GLU A 108 -1.10 2.37 12.07
C GLU A 108 -2.21 3.09 11.28
N ALA A 109 -1.84 4.10 10.48
CA ALA A 109 -2.81 4.84 9.65
C ALA A 109 -3.49 3.96 8.59
N ILE A 110 -2.77 2.97 8.03
CA ILE A 110 -3.36 1.98 7.12
C ILE A 110 -4.29 1.05 7.91
N SER A 111 -3.86 0.54 9.06
CA SER A 111 -4.64 -0.40 9.87
C SER A 111 -5.96 0.21 10.34
N GLU A 112 -5.96 1.49 10.75
CA GLU A 112 -7.18 2.22 11.11
C GLU A 112 -8.12 2.36 9.92
N LYS A 113 -7.59 2.68 8.73
CA LYS A 113 -8.39 2.83 7.52
C LYS A 113 -9.00 1.50 7.04
N GLU A 114 -8.24 0.40 7.14
CA GLU A 114 -8.71 -0.93 6.76
C GLU A 114 -9.59 -1.57 7.86
N GLY A 115 -9.75 -0.93 9.02
CA GLY A 115 -10.61 -1.41 10.11
C GLY A 115 -10.03 -2.55 10.93
N LEU A 116 -8.70 -2.64 11.02
CA LEU A 116 -8.00 -3.63 11.84
C LEU A 116 -7.92 -3.18 13.30
N SER A 117 -8.05 -4.12 14.23
CA SER A 117 -7.69 -3.88 15.63
C SER A 117 -6.16 -3.80 15.80
N SER A 118 -5.69 -3.25 16.93
CA SER A 118 -4.25 -3.17 17.23
C SER A 118 -3.56 -4.54 17.30
N GLN A 119 -4.28 -5.60 17.67
CA GLN A 119 -3.74 -6.95 17.68
C GLN A 119 -3.55 -7.48 16.26
N GLU A 120 -4.57 -7.31 15.41
CA GLU A 120 -4.56 -7.77 14.01
C GLU A 120 -3.58 -6.99 13.14
N ALA A 121 -3.34 -5.71 13.46
CA ALA A 121 -2.34 -4.90 12.78
C ALA A 121 -0.94 -5.53 12.83
N ASN A 122 -0.63 -6.32 13.88
CA ASN A 122 0.67 -7.01 13.99
C ASN A 122 0.86 -8.15 12.97
N LEU A 123 -0.20 -8.58 12.29
CA LEU A 123 -0.11 -9.56 11.19
C LEU A 123 0.45 -8.96 9.90
N PHE A 124 0.63 -7.64 9.86
CA PHE A 124 1.03 -6.91 8.66
C PHE A 124 2.19 -5.98 8.94
N GLY A 125 2.94 -5.67 7.89
CA GLY A 125 4.07 -4.76 7.95
C GLY A 125 4.20 -3.94 6.67
N LEU A 126 5.05 -2.92 6.75
CA LEU A 126 5.42 -2.11 5.60
C LEU A 126 6.62 -2.74 4.90
N TRP A 127 6.49 -2.96 3.60
CA TRP A 127 7.55 -3.49 2.75
C TRP A 127 7.94 -2.49 1.69
N VAL A 128 9.24 -2.39 1.39
CA VAL A 128 9.73 -1.78 0.16
C VAL A 128 10.02 -2.88 -0.84
N VAL A 129 9.43 -2.77 -2.02
CA VAL A 129 9.43 -3.81 -3.05
C VAL A 129 9.88 -3.20 -4.36
N SER A 130 10.92 -3.75 -4.96
CA SER A 130 11.24 -3.57 -6.38
C SER A 130 10.98 -4.85 -7.15
N LYS A 131 11.39 -4.86 -8.42
CA LYS A 131 11.31 -6.04 -9.26
C LYS A 131 12.12 -7.22 -8.70
N ASP A 132 13.28 -6.94 -8.11
CA ASP A 132 14.30 -7.96 -7.78
C ASP A 132 14.73 -7.94 -6.30
N LEU A 133 14.18 -7.05 -5.48
CA LEU A 133 14.45 -6.97 -4.05
C LEU A 133 13.20 -6.58 -3.25
N GLU A 134 12.90 -7.32 -2.20
CA GLU A 134 11.83 -7.01 -1.24
C GLU A 134 12.41 -6.99 0.16
N LEU A 135 12.21 -5.88 0.88
CA LEU A 135 12.67 -5.72 2.25
C LEU A 135 11.52 -5.24 3.13
N GLN A 136 11.35 -5.90 4.26
CA GLN A 136 10.43 -5.47 5.28
C GLN A 136 11.07 -4.39 6.16
N LEU A 137 10.33 -3.32 6.45
CA LEU A 137 10.75 -2.27 7.35
C LEU A 137 10.41 -2.66 8.79
N ARG A 138 11.31 -2.33 9.73
CA ARG A 138 11.03 -2.46 11.16
C ARG A 138 10.14 -1.30 11.64
N PRO A 139 9.23 -1.50 12.61
CA PRO A 139 8.27 -0.48 13.05
C PRO A 139 8.89 0.91 13.32
N LYS A 140 9.97 0.95 14.10
CA LYS A 140 10.64 2.19 14.51
C LYS A 140 11.61 2.79 13.49
N GLN A 141 11.72 2.19 12.31
CA GLN A 141 12.69 2.61 11.30
C GLN A 141 12.19 3.85 10.55
N ASP A 142 13.02 4.89 10.46
CA ASP A 142 12.74 6.04 9.59
C ASP A 142 12.86 5.63 8.12
N ILE A 143 11.75 5.78 7.39
CA ILE A 143 11.64 5.38 5.98
C ILE A 143 12.60 6.22 5.13
N PHE A 144 12.80 7.51 5.42
CA PHE A 144 13.75 8.32 4.64
C PHE A 144 15.19 7.88 4.85
N ALA A 145 15.59 7.62 6.10
CA ALA A 145 16.92 7.08 6.40
C ALA A 145 17.18 5.75 5.68
N LEU A 146 16.17 4.87 5.61
CA LEU A 146 16.26 3.63 4.83
C LEU A 146 16.49 3.92 3.34
N MET A 147 15.71 4.83 2.75
CA MET A 147 15.76 5.10 1.31
C MET A 147 17.08 5.70 0.83
N ILE A 148 17.87 6.32 1.72
CA ILE A 148 19.25 6.77 1.40
C ILE A 148 20.14 5.58 0.99
N PHE A 149 19.93 4.40 1.57
CA PHE A 149 20.74 3.20 1.30
C PHE A 149 20.14 2.26 0.26
N TRP A 150 18.97 2.58 -0.29
CA TRP A 150 18.22 1.70 -1.19
C TRP A 150 19.06 1.20 -2.37
N ASN A 151 19.67 2.12 -3.12
CA ASN A 151 20.50 1.77 -4.29
C ASN A 151 21.71 0.91 -3.92
N ARG A 152 22.32 1.17 -2.76
CA ARG A 152 23.42 0.35 -2.23
C ARG A 152 22.95 -1.07 -1.93
N TRP A 153 21.75 -1.24 -1.39
CA TRP A 153 21.18 -2.56 -1.13
C TRP A 153 20.75 -3.27 -2.40
N MET A 154 20.18 -2.55 -3.37
CA MET A 154 19.93 -3.09 -4.71
C MET A 154 21.22 -3.67 -5.29
N MET A 155 22.29 -2.88 -5.40
CA MET A 155 23.58 -3.40 -5.89
C MET A 155 24.10 -4.60 -5.08
N LYS A 156 24.05 -4.51 -3.75
CA LYS A 156 24.60 -5.54 -2.85
C LYS A 156 23.87 -6.87 -2.97
N TYR A 157 22.54 -6.87 -3.04
CA TYR A 157 21.72 -8.07 -2.95
C TYR A 157 21.25 -8.61 -4.29
N THR A 158 21.16 -7.78 -5.33
CA THR A 158 20.71 -8.20 -6.67
C THR A 158 21.85 -8.29 -7.68
N HIS A 159 23.06 -7.82 -7.33
CA HIS A 159 24.23 -7.78 -8.20
C HIS A 159 24.01 -7.01 -9.53
N PHE A 160 23.09 -6.04 -9.56
CA PHE A 160 22.90 -5.15 -10.71
C PHE A 160 23.75 -3.88 -10.55
N PRO A 161 24.89 -3.74 -11.27
CA PRO A 161 25.76 -2.56 -11.15
C PRO A 161 25.06 -1.27 -11.60
N GLU A 162 24.05 -1.35 -12.47
CA GLU A 162 23.27 -0.20 -12.94
C GLU A 162 22.50 0.50 -11.81
N ALA A 163 22.31 -0.18 -10.67
CA ALA A 163 21.69 0.40 -9.49
C ALA A 163 22.53 1.52 -8.86
N ASP A 164 23.82 1.66 -9.21
CA ASP A 164 24.66 2.80 -8.79
C ASP A 164 24.08 4.14 -9.26
N ASN A 165 23.47 4.17 -10.45
CA ASN A 165 22.75 5.34 -10.96
C ASN A 165 21.35 5.44 -10.30
N PRO A 166 21.08 6.46 -9.45
CA PRO A 166 19.79 6.57 -8.76
C PRO A 166 18.57 6.70 -9.67
N SER A 167 18.76 7.20 -10.89
CA SER A 167 17.69 7.37 -11.86
C SER A 167 17.44 6.11 -12.70
N HIS A 168 18.27 5.08 -12.57
CA HIS A 168 18.11 3.85 -13.34
C HIS A 168 16.80 3.12 -12.95
N PRO A 169 16.01 2.62 -13.92
CA PRO A 169 14.73 1.98 -13.64
C PRO A 169 14.77 0.79 -12.67
N ILE A 170 15.94 0.14 -12.50
CA ILE A 170 16.12 -0.95 -11.53
C ILE A 170 15.88 -0.50 -10.08
N ASN A 171 16.09 0.78 -9.78
CA ASN A 171 15.91 1.35 -8.44
C ASN A 171 14.44 1.74 -8.15
N ARG A 172 13.53 1.59 -9.14
CA ARG A 172 12.10 1.82 -8.93
C ARG A 172 11.57 0.83 -7.89
N HIS A 173 10.82 1.37 -6.95
CA HIS A 173 10.27 0.63 -5.84
C HIS A 173 8.85 1.13 -5.53
N TRP A 174 8.15 0.32 -4.75
CA TRP A 174 6.83 0.58 -4.21
C TRP A 174 6.83 0.24 -2.73
N PHE A 175 6.03 0.96 -1.96
CA PHE A 175 5.66 0.49 -0.63
C PHE A 175 4.44 -0.42 -0.75
N ILE A 176 4.46 -1.55 -0.05
CA ILE A 176 3.34 -2.48 0.01
C ILE A 176 3.04 -2.80 1.47
N TYR A 177 1.78 -2.69 1.85
CA TYR A 177 1.26 -3.18 3.12
C TYR A 177 0.81 -4.62 2.92
N ARG A 178 1.48 -5.55 3.59
CA ARG A 178 1.32 -6.99 3.39
C ARG A 178 1.73 -7.75 4.64
N ARG A 179 1.56 -9.06 4.66
CA ARG A 179 1.83 -9.94 5.81
C ARG A 179 3.21 -9.67 6.44
N GLU A 180 3.24 -9.61 7.76
CA GLU A 180 4.45 -9.56 8.58
C GLU A 180 5.23 -10.87 8.37
N ALA A 181 6.52 -10.81 8.04
CA ALA A 181 7.30 -12.01 7.75
C ALA A 181 7.35 -12.97 8.94
N ALA A 182 7.40 -12.41 10.15
CA ALA A 182 7.49 -13.18 11.39
C ALA A 182 6.14 -13.68 11.92
N ALA A 183 5.01 -13.34 11.29
CA ALA A 183 3.70 -13.81 11.71
C ALA A 183 3.65 -15.35 11.68
N SER A 184 3.09 -15.95 12.72
CA SER A 184 2.90 -17.38 12.82
C SER A 184 1.56 -17.82 12.26
N LEU A 185 1.48 -19.08 11.82
CA LEU A 185 0.22 -19.66 11.35
C LEU A 185 -0.88 -19.63 12.43
N VAL A 186 -0.50 -19.75 13.70
CA VAL A 186 -1.44 -19.71 14.83
C VAL A 186 -2.08 -18.33 14.96
N GLU A 187 -1.31 -17.26 14.77
CA GLU A 187 -1.82 -15.88 14.82
C GLU A 187 -2.75 -15.58 13.63
N GLU A 188 -2.45 -16.13 12.45
CA GLU A 188 -3.29 -15.96 11.25
C GLU A 188 -4.60 -16.72 11.32
N THR A 189 -4.56 -17.96 11.81
CA THR A 189 -5.72 -18.86 11.82
C THR A 189 -6.62 -18.66 13.04
N GLY A 190 -6.18 -17.86 14.02
CA GLY A 190 -6.88 -17.58 15.26
C GLY A 190 -8.10 -16.66 15.12
N HIS A 191 -9.14 -17.10 14.42
CA HIS A 191 -10.41 -16.39 14.20
C HIS A 191 -10.26 -14.99 13.57
N PRO A 192 -9.72 -14.90 12.34
CA PRO A 192 -9.48 -13.61 11.71
C PRO A 192 -10.79 -12.87 11.38
N SER A 193 -10.79 -11.56 11.61
CA SER A 193 -11.85 -10.68 11.12
C SER A 193 -11.87 -10.62 9.58
N ASP A 194 -12.97 -10.11 9.02
CA ASP A 194 -13.10 -9.97 7.56
C ASP A 194 -11.96 -9.12 6.93
N PRO A 195 -11.54 -7.97 7.50
CA PRO A 195 -10.38 -7.23 6.99
C PRO A 195 -9.09 -8.05 6.94
N VAL A 196 -8.80 -8.84 7.98
CA VAL A 196 -7.61 -9.70 8.01
C VAL A 196 -7.66 -10.74 6.90
N ILE A 197 -8.80 -11.44 6.78
CA ILE A 197 -9.01 -12.45 5.74
C ILE A 197 -8.81 -11.85 4.35
N ARG A 198 -9.41 -10.67 4.09
CA ARG A 198 -9.31 -10.01 2.79
C ARG A 198 -7.87 -9.60 2.45
N LEU A 199 -7.11 -9.08 3.41
CA LEU A 199 -5.73 -8.66 3.19
C LEU A 199 -4.80 -9.86 2.92
N LEU A 200 -4.92 -10.91 3.72
CA LEU A 200 -4.14 -12.15 3.54
C LEU A 200 -4.50 -12.83 2.21
N TYR A 201 -5.80 -12.93 1.89
CA TYR A 201 -6.27 -13.47 0.63
C TYR A 201 -5.75 -12.66 -0.58
N GLY A 202 -5.78 -11.32 -0.50
CA GLY A 202 -5.29 -10.47 -1.58
C GLY A 202 -3.80 -10.72 -1.88
N GLU A 203 -2.98 -10.86 -0.84
CA GLU A 203 -1.58 -11.24 -1.00
C GLU A 203 -1.42 -12.67 -1.57
N ALA A 204 -2.18 -13.64 -1.04
CA ALA A 204 -2.15 -15.03 -1.47
C ALA A 204 -2.50 -15.18 -2.96
N LYS A 205 -3.63 -14.60 -3.38
CA LYS A 205 -4.09 -14.56 -4.76
C LYS A 205 -3.01 -13.99 -5.67
N ARG A 206 -2.44 -12.83 -5.32
CA ARG A 206 -1.36 -12.23 -6.11
C ARG A 206 -0.13 -13.14 -6.21
N ASN A 207 0.28 -13.77 -5.12
CA ASN A 207 1.45 -14.66 -5.13
C ASN A 207 1.23 -15.91 -5.98
N VAL A 208 0.02 -16.49 -5.97
CA VAL A 208 -0.35 -17.60 -6.86
C VAL A 208 -0.35 -17.14 -8.32
N LEU A 209 -1.08 -16.07 -8.65
CA LEU A 209 -1.22 -15.59 -10.03
C LEU A 209 0.11 -15.15 -10.64
N THR A 210 1.02 -14.59 -9.84
CA THR A 210 2.36 -14.18 -10.27
C THR A 210 3.41 -15.29 -10.17
N ARG A 211 3.00 -16.54 -9.86
CA ARG A 211 3.86 -17.73 -9.77
C ARG A 211 4.95 -17.64 -8.70
N ARG A 212 4.74 -16.83 -7.66
CA ARG A 212 5.58 -16.84 -6.45
C ARG A 212 5.29 -18.06 -5.60
N TRP A 213 4.04 -18.52 -5.61
CA TRP A 213 3.65 -19.79 -5.01
C TRP A 213 3.40 -20.82 -6.11
N ILE A 214 4.14 -21.92 -6.05
CA ILE A 214 4.03 -23.02 -7.02
C ILE A 214 2.84 -23.88 -6.61
N CYS A 215 1.97 -24.17 -7.55
CA CYS A 215 0.83 -25.04 -7.35
C CYS A 215 0.67 -25.99 -8.54
N THR A 216 0.01 -27.13 -8.33
CA THR A 216 -0.32 -28.04 -9.43
C THR A 216 -1.46 -27.47 -10.28
N PRO A 217 -1.72 -28.01 -11.49
CA PRO A 217 -2.90 -27.59 -12.24
C PRO A 217 -4.23 -27.85 -11.54
N ALA A 218 -4.32 -28.91 -10.73
CA ALA A 218 -5.50 -29.19 -9.93
C ALA A 218 -5.71 -28.12 -8.85
N ASP A 219 -4.65 -27.73 -8.14
CA ASP A 219 -4.69 -26.67 -7.13
C ASP A 219 -5.09 -25.33 -7.77
N ALA A 220 -4.51 -25.00 -8.93
CA ALA A 220 -4.86 -23.77 -9.66
C ALA A 220 -6.35 -23.74 -10.06
N ALA A 221 -6.91 -24.88 -10.50
CA ALA A 221 -8.34 -24.98 -10.81
C ALA A 221 -9.22 -24.81 -9.56
N ALA A 222 -8.81 -25.37 -8.43
CA ALA A 222 -9.51 -25.20 -7.15
C ALA A 222 -9.47 -23.75 -6.66
N LEU A 223 -8.31 -23.09 -6.73
CA LEU A 223 -8.15 -21.67 -6.35
C LEU A 223 -8.92 -20.73 -7.29
N ALA A 224 -8.99 -21.06 -8.58
CA ALA A 224 -9.83 -20.35 -9.55
C ALA A 224 -11.33 -20.52 -9.25
N ALA A 225 -11.75 -21.71 -8.82
CA ALA A 225 -13.12 -21.96 -8.38
C ALA A 225 -13.49 -21.15 -7.12
N ILE A 226 -12.59 -21.08 -6.13
CA ILE A 226 -12.76 -20.23 -4.95
C ILE A 226 -12.92 -18.76 -5.37
N GLN A 227 -12.08 -18.26 -6.29
CA GLN A 227 -12.22 -16.91 -6.85
C GLN A 227 -13.61 -16.69 -7.48
N LEU A 228 -14.14 -17.65 -8.23
CA LEU A 228 -15.49 -17.54 -8.80
C LEU A 228 -16.58 -17.49 -7.71
N GLN A 229 -16.48 -18.32 -6.67
CA GLN A 229 -17.42 -18.29 -5.53
C GLN A 229 -17.39 -16.93 -4.84
N ILE A 230 -16.19 -16.36 -4.64
CA ILE A 230 -16.02 -15.05 -4.01
C ILE A 230 -16.67 -13.93 -4.82
N ILE A 231 -16.57 -13.97 -6.15
CA ILE A 231 -17.02 -12.90 -7.06
C ILE A 231 -18.51 -13.04 -7.41
N TYR A 232 -18.98 -14.26 -7.66
CA TYR A 232 -20.29 -14.53 -8.26
C TYR A 232 -21.26 -15.26 -7.33
N GLY A 233 -20.81 -15.70 -6.15
CA GLY A 233 -21.57 -16.54 -5.23
C GLY A 233 -21.71 -17.96 -5.76
N ASP A 234 -22.84 -18.60 -5.48
CA ASP A 234 -23.07 -19.98 -5.89
C ASP A 234 -23.07 -20.18 -7.41
N PHE A 235 -22.50 -21.31 -7.83
CA PHE A 235 -22.49 -21.70 -9.24
C PHE A 235 -23.92 -21.82 -9.80
N ASN A 236 -24.13 -21.20 -10.96
CA ASN A 236 -25.39 -21.19 -11.70
C ASN A 236 -25.11 -21.52 -13.17
N GLU A 237 -25.70 -22.60 -13.69
CA GLU A 237 -25.48 -23.08 -15.06
C GLU A 237 -25.87 -22.04 -16.12
N GLY A 238 -26.86 -21.19 -15.85
CA GLY A 238 -27.25 -20.10 -16.76
C GLY A 238 -26.22 -18.97 -16.83
N LYS A 239 -25.44 -18.74 -15.77
CA LYS A 239 -24.35 -17.73 -15.76
C LYS A 239 -23.03 -18.28 -16.29
N PHE A 240 -22.84 -19.60 -16.23
CA PHE A 240 -21.61 -20.28 -16.63
C PHE A 240 -21.89 -21.44 -17.60
N PRO A 241 -22.45 -21.17 -18.80
CA PRO A 241 -22.56 -22.18 -19.84
C PRO A 241 -21.18 -22.63 -20.35
N PRO A 242 -21.07 -23.80 -21.02
CA PRO A 242 -19.82 -24.22 -21.65
C PRO A 242 -19.26 -23.15 -22.59
N GLY A 243 -17.96 -22.91 -22.51
CA GLY A 243 -17.20 -21.87 -23.21
C GLY A 243 -17.23 -20.49 -22.54
N SER A 244 -18.02 -20.27 -21.49
CA SER A 244 -18.20 -18.93 -20.89
C SER A 244 -16.91 -18.33 -20.30
N LEU A 245 -16.01 -19.13 -19.73
CA LEU A 245 -14.75 -18.62 -19.19
C LEU A 245 -13.71 -18.41 -20.30
N ILE A 246 -13.81 -19.17 -21.38
CA ILE A 246 -12.92 -19.09 -22.54
C ILE A 246 -13.27 -17.88 -23.40
N ASN A 247 -14.55 -17.68 -23.71
CA ASN A 247 -15.02 -16.64 -24.64
C ASN A 247 -14.68 -15.23 -24.15
N ASP A 248 -14.59 -15.04 -22.83
CA ASP A 248 -14.26 -13.75 -22.21
C ASP A 248 -12.79 -13.68 -21.75
N ASP A 249 -11.95 -14.68 -22.11
CA ASP A 249 -10.58 -14.88 -21.64
C ASP A 249 -10.42 -14.85 -20.09
N ARG A 250 -11.54 -15.00 -19.36
CA ARG A 250 -11.60 -14.90 -17.89
C ARG A 250 -10.75 -15.98 -17.23
N TYR A 251 -10.68 -17.17 -17.82
CA TYR A 251 -9.89 -18.27 -17.25
C TYR A 251 -8.40 -17.90 -17.10
N GLU A 252 -7.84 -17.07 -18.00
CA GLU A 252 -6.43 -16.66 -17.94
C GLU A 252 -6.12 -15.73 -16.76
N GLN A 253 -7.14 -15.02 -16.26
CA GLN A 253 -7.01 -14.11 -15.10
C GLN A 253 -7.15 -14.85 -13.77
N LEU A 254 -7.71 -16.06 -13.79
CA LEU A 254 -7.99 -16.86 -12.59
C LEU A 254 -6.85 -17.84 -12.25
N ILE A 255 -5.92 -18.08 -13.18
CA ILE A 255 -4.84 -19.08 -13.04
C ILE A 255 -3.45 -18.43 -13.10
N PRO A 256 -2.40 -19.09 -12.56
CA PRO A 256 -1.03 -18.57 -12.61
C PRO A 256 -0.52 -18.29 -14.02
N VAL A 257 0.18 -17.16 -14.15
CA VAL A 257 0.85 -16.77 -15.40
C VAL A 257 1.99 -17.77 -15.68
N ARG A 258 1.92 -18.45 -16.83
CA ARG A 258 2.94 -19.38 -17.35
C ARG A 258 3.23 -20.57 -16.42
N MET A 259 2.25 -21.48 -16.33
CA MET A 259 2.43 -22.77 -15.68
C MET A 259 3.29 -23.75 -16.50
N PRO A 260 4.11 -24.60 -15.85
CA PRO A 260 4.93 -25.61 -16.53
C PRO A 260 4.11 -26.65 -17.30
N GLU A 261 2.99 -27.10 -16.72
CA GLU A 261 2.04 -28.03 -17.33
C GLU A 261 0.73 -27.30 -17.63
N LYS A 262 0.64 -26.71 -18.83
CA LYS A 262 -0.56 -25.97 -19.24
C LYS A 262 -1.59 -26.94 -19.84
N MET A 263 -2.73 -27.11 -19.16
CA MET A 263 -3.92 -27.75 -19.75
C MET A 263 -4.46 -26.91 -20.90
N LYS A 264 -5.20 -27.53 -21.83
CA LYS A 264 -5.92 -26.80 -22.89
C LYS A 264 -7.02 -25.92 -22.26
N PRO A 265 -7.43 -24.80 -22.87
CA PRO A 265 -8.47 -23.91 -22.32
C PRO A 265 -9.77 -24.63 -21.93
N VAL A 266 -10.23 -25.58 -22.75
CA VAL A 266 -11.41 -26.40 -22.46
C VAL A 266 -11.23 -27.24 -21.18
N GLN A 267 -10.05 -27.85 -21.00
CA GLN A 267 -9.74 -28.64 -19.81
C GLN A 267 -9.66 -27.76 -18.55
N TRP A 268 -9.17 -26.53 -18.69
CA TRP A 268 -9.18 -25.54 -17.60
C TRP A 268 -10.60 -25.21 -17.18
N GLU A 269 -11.44 -24.83 -18.13
CA GLU A 269 -12.82 -24.48 -17.84
C GLU A 269 -13.57 -25.66 -17.19
N GLU A 270 -13.45 -26.87 -17.73
CA GLU A 270 -14.05 -28.07 -17.15
C GLU A 270 -13.58 -28.30 -15.70
N ALA A 271 -12.27 -28.20 -15.43
CA ALA A 271 -11.72 -28.42 -14.09
C ALA A 271 -12.16 -27.33 -13.09
N ILE A 272 -12.19 -26.07 -13.52
CA ILE A 272 -12.62 -24.93 -12.71
C ILE A 272 -14.10 -25.06 -12.38
N LEU A 273 -14.97 -25.26 -13.38
CA LEU A 273 -16.42 -25.35 -13.16
C LEU A 273 -16.80 -26.60 -12.35
N LYS A 274 -16.09 -27.72 -12.54
CA LYS A 274 -16.26 -28.91 -11.70
C LYS A 274 -15.93 -28.62 -10.24
N SER A 275 -14.83 -27.91 -9.98
CA SER A 275 -14.42 -27.53 -8.62
C SER A 275 -15.36 -26.49 -8.01
N TYR A 276 -15.84 -25.54 -8.81
CA TYR A 276 -16.75 -24.48 -8.39
C TYR A 276 -18.07 -25.03 -7.83
N LYS A 277 -18.60 -26.11 -8.42
CA LYS A 277 -19.77 -26.84 -7.88
C LYS A 277 -19.56 -27.38 -6.45
N GLN A 278 -18.32 -27.53 -5.98
CA GLN A 278 -18.01 -28.06 -4.64
C GLN A 278 -18.07 -26.99 -3.55
N TRP A 279 -18.04 -25.70 -3.91
CA TRP A 279 -18.01 -24.57 -2.98
C TRP A 279 -19.40 -23.94 -2.73
N GLN A 280 -20.46 -24.64 -3.12
CA GLN A 280 -21.85 -24.20 -2.97
C GLN A 280 -22.21 -23.93 -1.50
N GLY A 281 -22.95 -22.84 -1.29
CA GLY A 281 -23.48 -22.44 0.02
C GLY A 281 -22.48 -21.67 0.89
N LEU A 282 -21.26 -21.44 0.41
CA LEU A 282 -20.27 -20.61 1.12
C LEU A 282 -20.42 -19.15 0.72
N ASP A 283 -20.41 -18.26 1.72
CA ASP A 283 -20.35 -16.85 1.44
C ASP A 283 -18.93 -16.41 1.02
N SER A 284 -18.81 -15.15 0.59
CA SER A 284 -17.55 -14.58 0.10
C SER A 284 -16.45 -14.56 1.18
N ARG A 285 -16.82 -14.43 2.46
CA ARG A 285 -15.86 -14.41 3.57
C ARG A 285 -15.39 -15.83 3.87
N GLU A 286 -16.31 -16.77 3.95
CA GLU A 286 -16.02 -18.20 4.17
C GLU A 286 -15.12 -18.74 3.06
N ALA A 287 -15.44 -18.46 1.79
CA ALA A 287 -14.64 -18.89 0.65
C ALA A 287 -13.22 -18.29 0.64
N ARG A 288 -12.97 -17.12 1.23
CA ARG A 288 -11.60 -16.59 1.39
C ARG A 288 -10.81 -17.28 2.50
N ASN A 289 -11.50 -17.92 3.43
CA ASN A 289 -10.93 -18.51 4.65
C ASN A 289 -10.72 -20.04 4.53
N THR A 290 -11.00 -20.63 3.37
CA THR A 290 -10.80 -22.05 3.05
C THR A 290 -9.41 -22.29 2.49
#